data_AF-A0A497RVT1-F1
#
_entry.id   AF-A0A497RVT1-F1
#
_cell.length_a   1.000
_cell.length_b   1.000
_cell.length_c   1.000
_cell.angle_alpha   90.00
_cell.angle_beta   90.00
_cell.angle_gamma   90.00
#
_symmetry.space_group_name_H-M   'P 1'
#
loop_
_entity.id
_entity.type
_entity.pdbx_description
1 polymer ?
#
loop_
_entity_poly.entity_id
_entity_poly.type
_entity_poly.pdbx_seq_one_letter_code
_entity_poly.pdbx_strand_id
1 'polypeptide(L)' 'MSTTAISMPEIMERLRNEGFMATRTHFSALGVRTDARVSDIYAVLGD' A
#
# COMPACT_ATOMS: atom_id res chain seq x y z
N MET A 1 -17.30 -11.91 -5.00
CA MET A 1 -15.86 -11.88 -4.68
C MET A 1 -15.73 -11.66 -3.19
N SER A 2 -15.02 -12.53 -2.46
CA SER A 2 -14.82 -12.35 -1.02
C SER A 2 -13.78 -11.25 -0.82
N THR A 3 -14.23 -10.04 -0.50
CA THR A 3 -13.35 -8.87 -0.32
C THR A 3 -12.71 -8.96 1.07
N THR A 4 -11.68 -9.77 1.20
CA THR A 4 -10.91 -9.85 2.44
C THR A 4 -10.09 -8.57 2.58
N ALA A 5 -10.30 -7.83 3.68
CA ALA A 5 -9.51 -6.66 3.96
C ALA A 5 -8.04 -7.06 4.20
N ILE A 6 -7.13 -6.50 3.39
CA ILE A 6 -5.68 -6.67 3.58
C ILE A 6 -5.15 -5.71 4.64
N SER A 7 -4.14 -6.15 5.39
CA SER A 7 -3.61 -5.37 6.50
C SER A 7 -2.67 -4.25 6.01
N MET A 8 -2.58 -3.15 6.76
CA MET A 8 -1.64 -2.08 6.42
C MET A 8 -0.16 -2.52 6.35
N PRO A 9 0.35 -3.35 7.29
CA PRO A 9 1.70 -3.90 7.18
C PRO A 9 1.95 -4.66 5.87
N GLU A 10 0.98 -5.46 5.44
CA GLU A 10 1.04 -6.23 4.20
C GLU A 10 1.05 -5.31 2.96
N ILE A 11 0.20 -4.28 2.91
CA ILE A 11 0.23 -3.29 1.82
C ILE A 11 1.62 -2.64 1.72
N MET A 12 2.18 -2.23 2.86
CA MET A 12 3.49 -1.59 2.88
C MET A 12 4.63 -2.54 2.50
N GLU A 13 4.52 -3.82 2.85
CA GLU A 13 5.48 -4.86 2.45
C GLU A 13 5.44 -5.09 0.93
N ARG A 14 4.25 -5.23 0.35
CA ARG A 14 4.09 -5.38 -1.10
C ARG A 14 4.67 -4.20 -1.87
N LEU A 15 4.38 -2.96 -1.45
CA LEU A 15 4.97 -1.76 -2.06
C LEU A 15 6.50 -1.78 -2.02
N ARG A 16 7.11 -2.19 -0.90
CA ARG A 16 8.57 -2.29 -0.78
C ARG A 16 9.16 -3.41 -1.65
N ASN A 17 8.46 -4.53 -1.78
CA ASN A 17 8.91 -5.65 -2.62
C ASN A 17 8.93 -5.27 -4.11
N GLU A 18 8.04 -4.36 -4.53
CA GLU A 18 8.04 -3.75 -5.87
C GLU A 18 9.09 -2.62 -6.02
N GLY A 19 9.86 -2.33 -4.97
CA GLY A 19 10.94 -1.32 -5.00
C GLY A 19 10.49 0.10 -4.66
N PHE A 20 9.23 0.32 -4.29
CA PHE A 20 8.74 1.64 -3.89
C PHE A 20 9.08 1.97 -2.44
N MET A 21 9.22 3.27 -2.15
CA MET A 21 9.25 3.77 -0.79
C MET A 21 7.85 3.59 -0.17
N ALA A 22 7.76 3.03 1.04
CA ALA A 22 6.49 2.96 1.77
C ALA A 22 6.71 3.27 3.25
N THR A 23 6.18 4.41 3.70
CA THR A 23 6.35 4.91 5.08
C THR A 23 5.02 5.33 5.69
N ARG A 24 4.90 5.21 7.01
CA ARG A 24 3.73 5.70 7.75
C ARG A 24 3.73 7.23 7.77
N THR A 25 2.54 7.82 7.86
CA THR A 25 2.41 9.25 8.14
C THR A 25 1.58 9.51 9.40
N HIS A 26 1.83 10.64 10.06
CA HIS A 26 1.09 11.05 11.26
C HIS A 26 -0.26 11.72 10.92
N PHE A 27 -0.49 12.11 9.66
CA PHE A 27 -1.74 12.75 9.23
C PHE A 27 -2.97 11.84 9.35
N SER A 28 -2.79 10.52 9.19
CA SER A 28 -3.86 9.54 9.26
C SER A 28 -3.34 8.21 9.79
N ALA A 29 -4.11 7.55 10.65
CA ALA A 29 -3.79 6.23 11.19
C ALA A 29 -3.69 5.14 10.09
N LEU A 30 -4.30 5.38 8.93
CA LEU A 30 -4.24 4.48 7.76
C LEU A 30 -3.39 5.06 6.62
N GLY A 31 -2.79 6.24 6.80
CA GLY A 31 -2.02 6.91 5.76
C GLY A 31 -0.67 6.25 5.51
N VAL A 32 -0.34 6.08 4.22
CA VAL A 32 0.99 5.69 3.73
C VAL A 32 1.50 6.75 2.77
N ARG A 33 2.76 7.13 2.92
CA ARG A 33 3.48 7.97 1.96
C ARG A 33 4.39 7.07 1.12
N THR A 34 4.23 7.16 -0.19
CA THR A 34 4.95 6.39 -1.20
C THR A 34 5.25 7.24 -2.42
N ASP A 35 6.24 6.83 -3.19
CA ASP A 35 6.59 7.35 -4.52
C ASP A 35 5.94 6.54 -5.66
N ALA A 36 5.22 5.47 -5.34
CA ALA A 36 4.42 4.70 -6.30
C ALA A 36 3.36 5.59 -6.98
N ARG A 37 3.10 5.35 -8.26
CA ARG A 37 1.96 6.00 -8.93
C ARG A 37 0.67 5.33 -8.47
N VAL A 38 -0.44 6.06 -8.61
CA VAL A 38 -1.77 5.52 -8.28
C VAL A 38 -2.07 4.22 -9.05
N SER A 39 -1.62 4.10 -10.30
CA SER A 39 -1.73 2.87 -11.09
C SER A 39 -1.03 1.68 -10.43
N ASP A 40 0.15 1.88 -9.88
CA ASP A 40 0.96 0.83 -9.26
C ASP A 40 0.34 0.40 -7.92
N ILE A 41 -0.29 1.35 -7.21
CA ILE A 41 -1.06 1.07 -5.99
C ILE A 41 -2.20 0.10 -6.27
N TYR A 42 -2.97 0.28 -7.35
CA TYR A 42 -4.06 -0.64 -7.70
C TYR A 42 -3.54 -2.07 -7.96
N ALA A 43 -2.43 -2.20 -8.70
CA ALA A 43 -1.80 -3.48 -8.95
C ALA A 43 -1.36 -4.18 -7.65
N VAL A 44 -0.85 -3.44 -6.67
CA VAL A 44 -0.47 -3.98 -5.35
C VAL A 44 -1.68 -4.43 -4.52
N LEU A 45 -2.79 -3.70 -4.61
CA LEU A 45 -4.01 -3.98 -3.85
C LEU A 45 -4.80 -5.16 -4.45
N GLY A 46 -4.54 -5.53 -5.70
CA GLY A 46 -5.10 -6.73 -6.33
C GLY A 46 -6.47 -6.52 -6.98
N ASP A 47 -6.72 -5.34 -7.53
CA ASP A 47 -7.83 -5.03 -8.45
C ASP A 47 -7.29 -4.82 -9.88
#